data_AF-C8PRM6-F1
#
_entry.id   AF-C8PRM6-F1
#
_cell.length_a   1.000
_cell.length_b   1.000
_cell.length_c   1.000
_cell.angle_alpha   90.00
_cell.angle_beta   90.00
_cell.angle_gamma   90.00
#
_symmetry.space_group_name_H-M   'P 1'
#
loop_
_entity.id
_entity.type
_entity.pdbx_description
1 polymer ?
#
loop_
_entity_poly.entity_id
_entity_poly.type
_entity_poly.pdbx_seq_one_letter_code
_entity_poly.pdbx_strand_id
1 'polypeptide(L)' 'MQAKLTLKMDKNIIDSMKCYAANNNKSLSRLVEDFFKASIKETKDMISISPLVKELTGIINEKDLESNGYIDYLEKKYD' A
#
# COMPACT_ATOMS: atom_id res chain seq x y z
N MET A 1 -21.46 -3.53 6.67
CA MET A 1 -22.60 -3.54 5.73
C MET A 1 -22.16 -4.24 4.44
N GLN A 2 -23.00 -5.07 3.82
CA GLN A 2 -22.69 -5.76 2.56
C GLN A 2 -23.55 -5.18 1.43
N ALA A 3 -22.95 -4.92 0.27
CA ALA A 3 -23.64 -4.43 -0.92
C ALA A 3 -23.21 -5.27 -2.14
N LYS A 4 -24.09 -5.38 -3.14
CA LYS A 4 -23.79 -6.08 -4.40
C LYS A 4 -23.38 -5.06 -5.46
N LEU A 5 -22.25 -5.32 -6.12
CA LEU A 5 -21.74 -4.54 -7.24
C LEU A 5 -21.80 -5.41 -8.50
N THR A 6 -22.41 -4.90 -9.57
CA THR A 6 -22.47 -5.56 -10.88
C THR A 6 -21.69 -4.72 -11.89
N LEU A 7 -20.68 -5.32 -12.52
CA LEU A 7 -19.79 -4.66 -13.48
C LEU A 7 -19.98 -5.27 -14.87
N LYS A 8 -19.98 -4.43 -15.90
CA LYS A 8 -19.82 -4.89 -17.30
C LYS A 8 -18.34 -4.87 -17.65
N MET A 9 -17.84 -5.98 -18.15
CA MET A 9 -16.43 -6.17 -18.50
C MET A 9 -16.30 -7.20 -19.62
N ASP A 10 -15.15 -7.20 -20.29
CA ASP A 10 -14.85 -8.16 -21.34
C ASP A 10 -14.87 -9.59 -20.81
N LYS A 11 -15.48 -10.51 -21.57
CA LYS A 11 -15.62 -11.92 -21.20
C LYS A 11 -14.27 -12.61 -21.01
N ASN A 12 -13.27 -12.28 -21.84
CA ASN A 12 -11.94 -12.88 -21.76
C ASN A 12 -11.24 -12.48 -20.45
N ILE A 13 -11.49 -11.26 -19.97
CA ILE A 13 -10.97 -10.79 -18.68
C ILE A 13 -11.66 -11.52 -17.53
N ILE A 14 -13.00 -11.69 -17.58
CA ILE A 14 -13.74 -12.46 -16.58
C ILE A 14 -13.18 -13.89 -16.46
N ASP A 15 -12.95 -14.55 -17.59
CA ASP A 15 -12.47 -15.93 -17.62
C ASP A 15 -11.03 -16.04 -17.09
N SER A 16 -10.16 -15.09 -17.46
CA SER A 16 -8.80 -14.99 -16.91
C SER A 16 -8.80 -14.81 -15.39
N MET A 17 -9.67 -13.93 -14.87
CA MET A 17 -9.78 -13.70 -13.44
C MET A 17 -10.32 -14.93 -12.69
N LYS A 18 -11.26 -15.69 -13.28
CA LYS A 18 -11.74 -16.95 -12.69
C LYS A 18 -10.63 -17.99 -12.58
N CYS A 19 -9.83 -18.16 -13.63
CA CYS A 19 -8.68 -19.06 -13.61
C CYS A 19 -7.69 -18.65 -12.52
N TYR A 20 -7.36 -17.35 -12.43
CA TYR A 20 -6.48 -16.85 -11.38
C TYR A 20 -7.04 -17.10 -9.98
N ALA A 21 -8.32 -16.82 -9.76
CA ALA A 21 -9.01 -17.01 -8.48
C ALA A 21 -8.99 -18.50 -8.05
N ALA A 22 -9.27 -19.42 -8.98
CA ALA A 22 -9.21 -20.86 -8.73
C ALA A 22 -7.78 -21.32 -8.36
N ASN A 23 -6.77 -20.86 -9.11
CA ASN A 23 -5.37 -21.22 -8.86
C ASN A 23 -4.86 -20.68 -7.51
N ASN A 24 -5.37 -19.54 -7.07
CA ASN A 24 -4.99 -18.92 -5.80
C ASN A 24 -5.95 -19.28 -4.64
N ASN A 25 -6.86 -20.24 -4.86
CA ASN A 25 -7.84 -20.71 -3.88
C ASN A 25 -8.65 -19.57 -3.23
N LYS A 26 -8.96 -18.53 -4.02
CA LYS A 26 -9.72 -17.34 -3.61
C LYS A 26 -11.02 -17.23 -4.41
N SER A 27 -12.04 -16.61 -3.82
CA SER A 27 -13.23 -16.25 -4.58
C SER A 27 -12.98 -15.01 -5.45
N LEU A 28 -13.68 -14.93 -6.58
CA LEU A 28 -13.61 -13.77 -7.47
C LEU A 28 -14.03 -12.47 -6.76
N SER A 29 -15.06 -12.53 -5.91
CA SER A 29 -15.51 -11.40 -5.11
C SER A 29 -14.43 -10.94 -4.12
N ARG A 30 -13.73 -11.87 -3.48
CA ARG A 30 -12.63 -11.55 -2.55
C ARG A 30 -11.45 -10.92 -3.28
N LEU A 31 -11.11 -11.44 -4.46
CA LEU A 31 -10.04 -10.89 -5.29
C LEU A 31 -10.31 -9.43 -5.66
N VAL A 32 -11.54 -9.13 -6.11
CA VAL A 32 -11.95 -7.77 -6.49
C VAL A 32 -12.02 -6.85 -5.27
N GLU A 33 -12.54 -7.35 -4.14
CA GLU A 33 -12.57 -6.60 -2.89
C GLU A 33 -11.16 -6.25 -2.40
N ASP A 34 -10.23 -7.21 -2.41
CA ASP A 34 -8.82 -7.02 -2.04
C ASP A 34 -8.15 -6.00 -2.98
N PHE A 35 -8.41 -6.07 -4.29
CA PHE A 35 -7.89 -5.11 -5.27
C PHE A 35 -8.36 -3.68 -5.00
N PHE A 36 -9.66 -3.47 -4.79
CA PHE A 36 -10.19 -2.15 -4.47
C PHE A 36 -9.70 -1.67 -3.10
N LYS A 37 -9.56 -2.56 -2.10
CA LYS A 37 -8.98 -2.20 -0.80
C LYS A 37 -7.54 -1.73 -0.94
N ALA A 38 -6.72 -2.40 -1.73
CA ALA A 38 -5.34 -1.99 -1.98
C ALA A 38 -5.28 -0.67 -2.74
N SER A 39 -6.05 -0.53 -3.82
CA SER A 39 -6.04 0.65 -4.69
C SER A 39 -6.62 1.90 -4.02
N ILE A 40 -7.64 1.74 -3.16
CA ILE A 40 -8.24 2.86 -2.43
C ILE A 40 -7.39 3.20 -1.19
N LYS A 41 -6.66 2.24 -0.60
CA LYS A 41 -5.76 2.51 0.53
C LYS A 41 -4.66 3.50 0.18
N GLU A 42 -4.09 3.43 -1.03
CA GLU A 42 -3.06 4.38 -1.48
C GLU A 42 -3.53 5.84 -1.48
N THR A 43 -4.84 6.08 -1.57
CA THR A 43 -5.38 7.45 -1.52
C THR A 43 -5.63 7.97 -0.10
N LYS A 44 -5.67 7.09 0.92
CA LYS A 44 -6.10 7.48 2.27
C LYS A 44 -4.97 7.51 3.30
N ASP A 45 -3.91 6.77 3.07
CA ASP A 45 -2.67 6.93 3.83
C ASP A 45 -1.65 7.53 2.88
N MET A 46 -1.34 8.82 3.05
CA MET A 46 0.02 9.29 2.75
C MET A 46 0.94 8.24 3.35
N ILE A 47 1.65 7.52 2.49
CA ILE A 47 2.60 6.49 2.89
C ILE A 47 3.54 7.18 3.88
N SER A 48 3.32 6.96 5.18
CA SER A 48 4.25 7.40 6.21
C SER A 48 5.41 6.43 6.12
N ILE A 49 6.28 6.67 5.15
CA ILE A 49 7.53 5.94 4.98
C ILE A 49 8.24 6.06 6.34
N SER A 50 8.55 4.91 6.94
CA SER A 50 9.28 4.85 8.21
C SER A 50 10.51 5.76 8.13
N PRO A 51 10.83 6.54 9.18
CA PRO A 51 11.99 7.43 9.19
C PRO A 51 13.28 6.73 8.74
N LEU A 52 13.48 5.48 9.16
CA LEU A 52 14.63 4.66 8.75
C LEU A 52 14.65 4.36 7.25
N VAL A 53 13.50 4.16 6.62
CA VAL A 53 13.43 3.89 5.17
C VAL A 53 13.66 5.19 4.39
N LYS A 54 13.24 6.34 4.91
CA LYS A 54 13.58 7.65 4.36
C LYS A 54 15.09 7.91 4.41
N GLU A 55 15.73 7.60 5.54
CA GLU A 55 17.20 7.66 5.70
C GLU A 55 17.92 6.79 4.67
N LEU A 56 17.53 5.51 4.57
CA LEU A 56 18.17 4.55 3.67
C LEU A 56 17.99 4.89 2.18
N THR A 57 16.91 5.58 1.84
CA THR A 57 16.59 5.98 0.46
C THR A 57 17.08 7.39 0.11
N GLY A 58 17.63 8.14 1.07
CA GLY A 58 18.15 9.50 0.87
C GLY A 58 17.05 10.56 0.69
N ILE A 59 15.81 10.24 1.05
CA ILE A 59 14.64 11.13 0.93
C ILE A 59 14.43 11.81 2.29
N ILE A 60 15.33 12.72 2.66
CA ILE A 60 15.19 13.55 3.88
C ILE A 60 14.73 14.94 3.43
N ASN A 61 13.61 15.44 3.97
CA ASN A 61 13.19 16.82 3.70
C ASN A 61 13.97 17.78 4.60
N GLU A 62 14.32 18.98 4.11
CA GLU A 62 15.01 20.01 4.91
C GLU A 62 14.26 20.37 6.22
N LYS A 63 12.92 20.27 6.23
CA LYS A 63 12.10 20.48 7.44
C LYS A 63 12.31 19.42 8.52
N ASP A 64 12.67 18.20 8.14
CA ASP A 64 12.98 17.12 9.08
C ASP A 64 14.36 17.33 9.73
N LEU A 65 15.26 18.07 9.05
CA LEU A 65 16.59 18.45 9.55
C LEU A 65 16.53 19.57 10.60
N GLU A 66 15.52 20.45 10.55
CA GLU A 66 15.36 21.55 11.51
C GLU A 66 14.89 21.09 12.91
N SER A 67 14.43 19.84 13.04
CA SER A 67 14.12 19.27 14.34
C SER A 67 15.39 18.75 14.99
N ASN A 68 15.98 19.55 15.90
CA ASN A 68 17.15 19.21 16.71
C ASN A 68 17.11 17.80 17.34
N GLY A 69 15.92 17.21 17.50
CA GLY A 69 15.76 15.84 17.99
C GLY A 69 16.27 14.74 17.05
N TYR A 70 16.43 15.01 15.75
CA TYR A 70 16.99 14.04 14.80
C TYR A 70 18.52 13.92 14.94
N ILE A 71 19.21 15.03 15.19
CA ILE A 71 20.65 15.03 15.48
C ILE A 71 20.93 14.32 16.81
N ASP A 72 20.16 14.63 17.86
CA ASP A 72 20.25 13.94 19.17
C ASP A 72 20.02 12.43 19.07
N TYR A 73 19.11 11.99 18.18
CA TYR A 73 18.85 10.57 17.93
C TYR A 73 20.05 9.88 17.28
N LEU A 74 20.70 10.53 16.30
CA LEU A 74 21.87 9.97 15.62
C LEU A 74 23.08 9.92 16.55
N GLU A 75 23.33 10.96 17.35
CA GLU A 75 24.40 10.95 18.34
C GLU A 75 24.23 9.78 19.32
N LYS A 76 23.04 9.60 19.90
CA LYS A 76 22.77 8.47 20.82
C LYS A 76 22.87 7.07 20.20
N LYS A 77 22.66 6.94 18.89
CA LYS A 77 22.65 5.64 18.21
C LYS A 77 24.06 5.16 17.85
N TYR A 78 24.99 6.10 17.68
CA TYR A 78 26.34 5.84 17.21
C TYR A 78 27.45 6.20 18.22
N ASP A 79 27.11 6.75 19.40
CA ASP A 79 27.91 6.63 20.64
C ASP A 79 27.95 5.18 21.15
#